data_AF-A0A931CJ23-F1
#
_entry.id   AF-A0A931CJ23-F1
#
_cell.length_a   1.000
_cell.length_b   1.000
_cell.length_c   1.000
_cell.angle_alpha   90.00
_cell.angle_beta   90.00
_cell.angle_gamma   90.00
#
_symmetry.space_group_name_H-M   'P 1'
#
loop_
_entity.id
_entity.type
_entity.pdbx_description
1 polymer ?
#
loop_
_entity_poly.entity_id
_entity_poly.type
_entity_poly.pdbx_seq_one_letter_code
_entity_poly.pdbx_strand_id
1 'polypeptide(L)' 'MAGLAAAHGRTPPQIVLRWHVQQGLVPIPKSSDPQRLRSNLHVSGFALSDAEMADLITLDRGEQAAVDSDEFGP' A
#
# COMPACT_ATOMS: atom_id res chain seq x y z
N MET A 1 -9.48 -5.00 3.67
CA MET A 1 -8.64 -5.01 2.44
C MET A 1 -9.36 -5.54 1.19
N ALA A 2 -9.83 -6.80 1.13
CA ALA A 2 -10.44 -7.33 -0.09
C ALA A 2 -11.72 -6.58 -0.55
N GLY A 3 -12.59 -6.20 0.39
CA GLY A 3 -13.81 -5.42 0.10
C GLY A 3 -13.50 -4.03 -0.47
N LEU A 4 -12.52 -3.33 0.10
CA LEU A 4 -12.06 -2.02 -0.38
C LEU A 4 -11.45 -2.12 -1.78
N ALA A 5 -10.62 -3.13 -2.03
CA ALA A 5 -10.05 -3.38 -3.34
C ALA A 5 -11.15 -3.63 -4.40
N ALA A 6 -12.16 -4.44 -4.06
CA ALA A 6 -13.30 -4.70 -4.93
C ALA A 6 -14.14 -3.44 -5.22
N ALA A 7 -14.38 -2.60 -4.22
CA ALA A 7 -15.15 -1.36 -4.37
C ALA A 7 -14.52 -0.40 -5.40
N HIS A 8 -13.19 -0.36 -5.49
CA HIS A 8 -12.46 0.46 -6.46
C HIS A 8 -12.12 -0.28 -7.77
N GLY A 9 -12.44 -1.57 -7.88
CA GLY A 9 -12.01 -2.40 -9.01
C GLY A 9 -10.48 -2.51 -9.11
N ARG A 10 -9.79 -2.49 -7.96
CA ARG A 10 -8.32 -2.52 -7.86
C ARG A 10 -7.85 -3.76 -7.10
N THR A 11 -6.54 -3.97 -7.13
CA THR A 11 -5.90 -5.02 -6.34
C THR A 11 -5.49 -4.50 -4.96
N PRO A 12 -5.40 -5.35 -3.92
CA PRO A 12 -4.92 -4.93 -2.61
C PRO A 12 -3.55 -4.20 -2.63
N PRO A 13 -2.54 -4.63 -3.42
CA PRO A 13 -1.29 -3.87 -3.56
C PRO A 13 -1.48 -2.46 -4.10
N GLN A 14 -2.37 -2.26 -5.07
CA GLN A 14 -2.66 -0.92 -5.61
C GLN A 14 -3.34 -0.01 -4.58
N ILE A 15 -4.20 -0.55 -3.72
CA ILE A 15 -4.82 0.21 -2.62
C ILE A 15 -3.73 0.70 -1.65
N VAL A 16 -2.81 -0.17 -1.23
CA VAL A 16 -1.72 0.20 -0.32
C VAL A 16 -0.80 1.26 -0.94
N LEU A 17 -0.45 1.09 -2.21
CA LEU A 17 0.39 2.06 -2.92
C LEU A 17 -0.31 3.41 -3.09
N ARG A 18 -1.60 3.40 -3.43
CA ARG A 18 -2.41 4.63 -3.50
C ARG A 18 -2.46 5.34 -2.16
N TRP A 19 -2.65 4.61 -1.07
CA TRP A 19 -2.68 5.16 0.28
C TRP A 19 -1.38 5.92 0.60
N HIS A 20 -0.21 5.33 0.33
CA HIS A 20 1.09 6.00 0.53
C HIS A 20 1.20 7.28 -0.30
N VAL A 21 0.86 7.21 -1.60
CA VAL A 21 0.92 8.38 -2.50
C VAL A 21 0.00 9.50 -2.03
N GLN A 22 -1.21 9.17 -1.55
CA GLN A 22 -2.18 10.17 -1.10
C GLN A 22 -1.78 10.83 0.23
N GLN A 23 -0.92 10.19 1.03
CA GLN A 23 -0.27 10.82 2.18
C GLN A 23 0.93 11.70 1.82
N GLY A 24 1.28 11.80 0.52
CA GLY A 24 2.45 12.52 0.06
C GLY A 24 3.77 11.73 0.17
N LEU A 25 3.70 10.42 0.42
CA LEU A 25 4.87 9.55 0.49
C LEU A 25 5.21 8.99 -0.90
N VAL A 26 6.49 8.64 -1.10
CA VAL A 26 6.98 7.97 -2.31
C VAL A 26 7.18 6.48 -2.03
N PRO A 27 6.24 5.59 -2.37
CA PRO A 27 6.40 4.16 -2.14
C PRO A 27 7.40 3.54 -3.12
N ILE A 28 8.25 2.63 -2.62
CA ILE A 28 9.22 1.87 -3.43
C ILE A 28 8.85 0.37 -3.38
N PRO A 29 7.90 -0.10 -4.20
CA PRO A 29 7.47 -1.49 -4.17
C PRO A 29 8.54 -2.43 -4.73
N LYS A 30 9.01 -3.37 -3.91
CA LYS A 30 9.91 -4.44 -4.35
C LYS A 30 9.17 -5.48 -5.20
N SER A 31 9.60 -5.67 -6.45
CA SER A 31 9.12 -6.76 -7.30
C SER A 31 10.12 -7.08 -8.42
N SER A 32 10.27 -8.37 -8.75
CA SER A 32 11.03 -8.85 -9.93
C SER A 32 10.11 -9.28 -11.08
N ASP A 33 8.79 -9.27 -10.88
CA ASP A 33 7.79 -9.66 -11.87
C ASP A 33 7.35 -8.43 -12.70
N PRO A 34 7.57 -8.43 -14.02
CA PRO A 34 7.19 -7.32 -14.90
C PRO A 34 5.68 -6.98 -14.87
N GLN A 35 4.80 -7.96 -14.70
CA GLN A 35 3.36 -7.72 -14.62
C GLN A 35 2.99 -7.01 -13.32
N ARG A 36 3.59 -7.43 -12.20
CA ARG A 36 3.40 -6.77 -10.90
C ARG A 36 3.97 -5.36 -10.89
N LEU A 37 5.14 -5.15 -11.49
CA LEU A 37 5.72 -3.81 -11.67
C LEU A 37 4.75 -2.88 -12.42
N ARG A 38 4.22 -3.31 -13.57
CA ARG A 38 3.22 -2.53 -14.34
C ARG A 38 1.94 -2.27 -13.55
N SER A 39 1.45 -3.27 -12.82
CA SER A 39 0.24 -3.13 -11.99
C SER A 39 0.44 -2.10 -10.87
N ASN A 40 1.61 -2.11 -10.22
CA ASN A 40 1.96 -1.20 -9.14
C ASN A 40 2.03 0.27 -9.59
N LEU A 41 2.33 0.54 -10.86
CA LEU A 41 2.36 1.90 -11.41
C LEU A 41 0.96 2.48 -11.67
N HIS A 42 -0.08 1.64 -11.75
CA HIS A 42 -1.47 2.06 -12.04
C HIS A 42 -2.24 2.52 -10.79
N VAL A 43 -1.67 3.45 -10.01
CA VAL A 43 -2.26 3.92 -8.73
C VAL A 43 -2.71 5.38 -8.75
N SER A 44 -2.49 6.10 -9.85
CA SER A 44 -2.88 7.50 -10.02
C SER A 44 -4.33 7.69 -10.52
N GLY A 45 -4.97 6.65 -11.04
CA GLY A 45 -6.30 6.71 -11.67
C GLY A 45 -7.51 6.58 -10.73
N PHE A 46 -7.32 6.66 -9.42
CA PHE A 46 -8.40 6.65 -8.42
C PHE A 46 -7.91 7.34 -7.14
N ALA A 47 -8.83 7.64 -6.22
CA ALA A 47 -8.53 8.21 -4.91
C ALA A 47 -9.31 7.46 -3.84
N LEU A 48 -8.72 7.35 -2.65
CA LEU A 48 -9.39 6.85 -1.47
C LEU A 48 -10.10 8.03 -0.79
N SER A 49 -11.29 7.81 -0.28
CA SER A 49 -12.01 8.76 0.58
C SER A 49 -11.33 8.89 1.94
N ASP A 50 -11.63 9.97 2.66
CA ASP A 50 -11.07 10.19 4.01
C ASP A 50 -11.42 9.06 4.99
N ALA A 51 -12.63 8.49 4.86
CA ALA A 51 -13.05 7.34 5.64
C ALA A 51 -12.20 6.09 5.34
N GLU A 52 -11.96 5.81 4.05
CA GLU A 52 -11.13 4.66 3.64
C GLU A 52 -9.67 4.86 4.04
N MET A 53 -9.16 6.10 3.97
CA MET A 53 -7.83 6.46 4.46
C MET A 53 -7.72 6.23 5.98
N ALA A 54 -8.75 6.58 6.74
CA ALA A 54 -8.83 6.35 8.19
C ALA A 54 -8.92 4.86 8.54
N ASP A 55 -9.74 4.08 7.82
CA ASP A 55 -9.87 2.64 8.02
C ASP A 55 -8.53 1.91 7.82
N LEU A 56 -7.72 2.33 6.84
CA LEU A 56 -6.42 1.73 6.59
C LEU A 56 -5.41 1.94 7.72
N ILE A 57 -5.52 3.03 8.48
CA ILE A 57 -4.67 3.28 9.65
C ILE A 57 -4.91 2.22 10.73
N THR A 58 -6.16 1.74 10.87
CA THR A 58 -6.51 0.72 11.88
C THR A 58 -5.87 -0.64 11.64
N LEU A 59 -5.24 -0.85 10.47
CA LEU A 59 -4.55 -2.09 10.11
C LEU A 59 -3.10 -2.15 10.63
N ASP A 60 -2.59 -1.04 11.17
CA ASP A 60 -1.26 -1.03 11.77
C ASP A 60 -1.16 -2.03 12.93
N ARG A 61 -0.06 -2.78 12.96
CA ARG A 61 0.23 -3.80 13.99
C ARG A 61 1.33 -3.35 14.95
N GLY A 62 1.82 -2.12 14.80
CA GLY A 62 2.90 -1.55 15.60
C GLY A 62 4.28 -2.10 15.26
N GLU A 63 5.29 -1.59 15.96
CA GLU A 63 6.71 -1.81 15.68
C GLU A 63 7.15 -3.28 15.71
N GLN A 64 6.45 -4.14 16.48
CA GLN A 64 6.75 -5.58 16.56
C GLN A 64 6.59 -6.32 15.23
N ALA A 65 5.85 -5.75 14.27
CA ALA A 65 5.70 -6.31 12.94
C ALA A 65 6.78 -5.83 11.95
N ALA A 66 7.61 -4.87 12.34
CA ALA A 66 8.69 -4.32 11.54
C ALA A 66 10.01 -5.07 11.79
N VAL A 67 10.94 -4.97 10.86
CA VAL A 67 12.35 -5.34 11.09
C VAL A 67 13.02 -4.13 11.73
N ASP A 68 13.73 -4.35 12.84
CA ASP A 68 14.50 -3.30 13.51
C ASP A 68 15.55 -2.74 12.52
N SER A 69 15.59 -1.41 12.39
CA SER A 69 16.52 -0.74 11.47
C SER A 69 17.93 -0.62 12.05
N ASP A 70 18.08 -0.75 13.37
CA ASP A 70 19.37 -0.78 14.06
C ASP A 70 20.01 -2.17 14.04
N GLU A 71 19.20 -3.22 13.86
CA GLU A 71 19.68 -4.58 13.61
C GLU A 71 19.73 -4.88 12.11
N PHE A 72 20.94 -4.86 11.54
CA PHE A 72 21.13 -5.44 10.21
C PHE A 72 20.87 -6.95 10.27
N GLY A 73 20.04 -7.45 9.35
CA GLY A 73 19.76 -8.89 9.22
C GLY A 73 21.04 -9.73 9.04
N PRO A 74 20.95 -11.07 9.23
CA PRO A 74 22.11 -11.96 9.15
C PRO A 74 22.87 -11.87 7.83
#